data_AF-A0A419YJ71-F1
#
_entry.id   AF-A0A419YJ71-F1
#
_cell.length_a   1.000
_cell.length_b   1.000
_cell.length_c   1.000
_cell.angle_alpha   90.00
_cell.angle_beta   90.00
_cell.angle_gamma   90.00
#
_symmetry.space_group_name_H-M   'P 1'
#
loop_
_entity.id
_entity.type
_entity.pdbx_description
1 polymer ?
#
loop_
_entity_poly.entity_id
_entity_poly.type
_entity_poly.pdbx_seq_one_letter_code
_entity_poly.pdbx_strand_id
1 'polypeptide(L)'
;MAGRNVVTDLSAVDLAVYTAVAATPTPTLDEGLRRLSTAANHSKLSIAVACGLALAPGLPRRAAVVGLGSVAVASAAANLLGKSLARRPRPDRVAGRVPEARHVPMPESASFPSGHTASAFAFATGVSALLPWAAAPLGLLALSVGYSRVHTGVHYPGDVIAGALLGTVAGSIVAGVDTHWPGRPGGR
;
A
#
# COMPACT_ATOMS: atom_id res chain seq x y z
N MET A 1 25.30 18.49 -12.03
CA MET A 1 24.49 18.66 -13.26
C MET A 1 23.82 17.35 -13.73
N ALA A 2 24.40 16.15 -13.53
CA ALA A 2 23.81 14.87 -13.99
C ALA A 2 22.52 14.41 -13.27
N GLY A 3 22.35 14.69 -11.98
CA GLY A 3 21.18 14.23 -11.20
C GLY A 3 19.85 14.92 -11.57
N ARG A 4 19.90 16.09 -12.21
CA ARG A 4 18.71 16.80 -12.70
C ARG A 4 18.04 16.10 -13.88
N ASN A 5 18.76 15.28 -14.63
CA ASN A 5 18.21 14.58 -15.79
C ASN A 5 17.45 13.33 -15.33
N VAL A 6 18.04 12.49 -14.49
CA VAL A 6 17.40 11.22 -14.04
C VAL A 6 16.10 11.45 -13.27
N VAL A 7 16.06 12.40 -12.33
CA VAL A 7 14.82 12.68 -11.57
C VAL A 7 13.71 13.20 -12.47
N THR A 8 14.08 14.01 -13.48
CA THR A 8 13.14 14.51 -14.48
C THR A 8 12.63 13.39 -15.38
N ASP A 9 13.53 12.52 -15.85
CA ASP A 9 13.19 11.36 -16.68
C ASP A 9 12.26 10.39 -15.94
N LEU A 10 12.57 10.08 -14.67
CA LEU A 10 11.71 9.26 -13.82
C LEU A 10 10.34 9.90 -13.60
N SER A 11 10.29 11.23 -13.40
CA SER A 11 9.02 11.94 -13.25
C SER A 11 8.21 11.94 -14.55
N ALA A 12 8.87 12.03 -15.71
CA ALA A 12 8.23 11.95 -17.02
C ALA A 12 7.67 10.55 -17.29
N VAL A 13 8.41 9.49 -16.97
CA VAL A 13 7.92 8.11 -17.06
C VAL A 13 6.74 7.89 -16.12
N ASP A 14 6.82 8.36 -14.87
CA ASP A 14 5.74 8.21 -13.88
C ASP A 14 4.45 8.91 -14.34
N LEU A 15 4.59 10.11 -14.92
CA LEU A 15 3.48 10.83 -15.53
C LEU A 15 2.93 10.09 -16.76
N ALA A 16 3.79 9.57 -17.65
CA ALA A 16 3.37 8.87 -18.85
C ALA A 16 2.59 7.57 -18.54
N VAL A 17 3.03 6.82 -17.53
CA VAL A 17 2.31 5.62 -17.08
C VAL A 17 0.97 6.02 -16.45
N TYR A 18 0.94 7.07 -15.62
CA TYR A 18 -0.30 7.58 -15.06
C TYR A 18 -1.30 8.02 -16.14
N THR A 19 -0.86 8.80 -17.12
CA THR A 19 -1.74 9.29 -18.19
C THR A 19 -2.24 8.16 -19.07
N ALA A 20 -1.42 7.14 -19.35
CA ALA A 20 -1.85 5.94 -20.06
C ALA A 20 -2.98 5.20 -19.31
N VAL A 21 -2.83 5.01 -18.00
CA VAL A 21 -3.88 4.38 -17.16
C VAL A 21 -5.15 5.25 -17.13
N ALA A 22 -4.99 6.56 -16.95
CA ALA A 22 -6.10 7.50 -16.88
C ALA A 22 -6.91 7.55 -18.18
N ALA A 23 -6.23 7.56 -19.33
CA ALA A 23 -6.84 7.67 -20.66
C ALA A 23 -7.44 6.36 -21.18
N THR A 24 -7.07 5.20 -20.62
CA THR A 24 -7.54 3.89 -21.09
C THR A 24 -8.94 3.59 -20.53
N PRO A 25 -9.98 3.41 -21.36
CA PRO A 25 -11.33 3.08 -20.88
C PRO A 25 -11.40 1.65 -20.33
N THR A 26 -11.88 1.49 -19.09
CA THR A 26 -12.06 0.18 -18.44
C THR A 26 -13.36 0.13 -17.62
N PRO A 27 -14.53 0.38 -18.24
CA PRO A 27 -15.80 0.53 -17.53
C PRO A 27 -16.18 -0.69 -16.67
N THR A 28 -15.77 -1.89 -17.09
CA THR A 28 -16.00 -3.14 -16.35
C THR A 28 -15.20 -3.25 -15.06
N LEU A 29 -14.09 -2.51 -14.93
CA LEU A 29 -13.21 -2.54 -13.76
C LEU A 29 -13.47 -1.37 -12.80
N ASP A 30 -13.99 -0.26 -13.31
CA ASP A 30 -14.07 1.03 -12.61
C ASP A 30 -14.76 0.92 -11.25
N GLU A 31 -15.95 0.32 -11.20
CA GLU A 31 -16.70 0.21 -9.96
C GLU A 31 -16.02 -0.71 -8.94
N GLY A 32 -15.46 -1.84 -9.40
CA GLY A 32 -14.74 -2.78 -8.53
C GLY A 32 -13.50 -2.14 -7.91
N LEU A 33 -12.71 -1.43 -8.71
CA LEU A 33 -11.49 -0.75 -8.26
C LEU A 33 -11.80 0.46 -7.38
N ARG A 34 -12.88 1.19 -7.65
CA ARG A 34 -13.36 2.28 -6.79
C ARG A 34 -13.77 1.77 -5.42
N ARG A 35 -14.54 0.67 -5.37
CA ARG A 35 -14.92 0.01 -4.12
C ARG A 35 -13.70 -0.52 -3.37
N LEU A 36 -12.75 -1.14 -4.07
CA LEU A 36 -11.52 -1.63 -3.47
C LEU A 36 -10.70 -0.48 -2.86
N SER A 37 -10.53 0.63 -3.59
CA SER A 37 -9.85 1.83 -3.09
C SER A 37 -10.53 2.40 -1.85
N THR A 38 -11.86 2.38 -1.81
CA THR A 38 -12.65 2.83 -0.65
C THR A 38 -12.53 1.87 0.54
N ALA A 39 -12.53 0.55 0.28
CA ALA A 39 -12.35 -0.48 1.30
C ALA A 39 -10.95 -0.47 1.90
N ALA A 40 -9.93 -0.05 1.13
CA ALA A 40 -8.57 0.10 1.64
C ALA A 40 -8.43 1.26 2.63
N ASN A 41 -9.35 2.22 2.66
CA ASN A 41 -9.28 3.38 3.56
C ASN A 41 -9.21 2.95 5.02
N HIS A 42 -8.35 3.63 5.80
CA HIS A 42 -8.10 3.35 7.21
C HIS A 42 -7.70 1.89 7.51
N SER A 43 -7.06 1.22 6.54
CA SER A 43 -6.61 -0.17 6.67
C SER A 43 -7.72 -1.18 6.99
N LYS A 44 -8.99 -0.88 6.64
CA LYS A 44 -10.14 -1.75 6.94
C LYS A 44 -9.97 -3.16 6.37
N LEU A 45 -9.41 -3.30 5.16
CA LEU A 45 -9.11 -4.62 4.57
C LEU A 45 -8.14 -5.43 5.44
N SER A 46 -7.04 -4.83 5.88
CA SER A 46 -6.06 -5.48 6.75
C SER A 46 -6.68 -5.85 8.11
N ILE A 47 -7.49 -4.96 8.69
CA ILE A 47 -8.20 -5.21 9.95
C ILE A 47 -9.18 -6.38 9.79
N ALA A 48 -9.96 -6.42 8.72
CA ALA A 48 -10.91 -7.51 8.47
C ALA A 48 -10.21 -8.87 8.35
N VAL A 49 -9.11 -8.94 7.59
CA VAL A 49 -8.31 -10.17 7.49
C VAL A 49 -7.69 -10.55 8.84
N ALA A 50 -7.16 -9.57 9.58
CA ALA A 50 -6.60 -9.79 10.91
C ALA A 50 -7.65 -10.34 11.89
N CYS A 51 -8.88 -9.79 11.88
CA CYS A 51 -9.98 -10.30 12.69
C CYS A 51 -10.29 -11.77 12.35
N GLY A 52 -10.37 -12.11 11.06
CA GLY A 52 -10.58 -13.50 10.63
C GLY A 52 -9.48 -14.44 11.11
N LEU A 53 -8.21 -14.03 10.99
CA LEU A 53 -7.06 -14.79 11.50
C LEU A 53 -7.07 -14.92 13.03
N ALA A 54 -7.53 -13.90 13.76
CA ALA A 54 -7.56 -13.88 15.22
C ALA A 54 -8.58 -14.85 15.84
N LEU A 55 -9.58 -15.29 15.06
CA LEU A 55 -10.56 -16.30 15.49
C LEU A 55 -9.91 -17.66 15.77
N ALA A 56 -8.84 -18.00 15.06
CA ALA A 56 -8.08 -19.23 15.29
C ALA A 56 -6.92 -18.98 16.29
N PRO A 57 -6.80 -19.76 17.38
CA PRO A 57 -5.70 -19.61 18.32
C PRO A 57 -4.35 -20.01 17.72
N GLY A 58 -3.25 -19.62 18.37
CA GLY A 58 -1.89 -20.01 17.97
C GLY A 58 -1.33 -19.14 16.84
N LEU A 59 -0.79 -19.81 15.81
CA LEU A 59 -0.05 -19.15 14.73
C LEU A 59 -0.87 -18.11 13.93
N PRO A 60 -2.16 -18.36 13.58
CA PRO A 60 -2.97 -17.36 12.87
C PRO A 60 -3.20 -16.08 13.66
N ARG A 61 -3.56 -16.18 14.94
CA ARG A 61 -3.71 -15.00 15.82
C ARG A 61 -2.40 -14.22 15.95
N ARG A 62 -1.26 -14.90 16.07
CA ARG A 62 0.05 -14.24 16.11
C ARG A 62 0.36 -13.53 14.79
N ALA A 63 0.07 -14.16 13.65
CA ALA A 63 0.22 -13.53 12.33
C ALA A 63 -0.67 -12.28 12.19
N ALA A 64 -1.87 -12.28 12.76
CA ALA A 64 -2.73 -11.10 12.82
C ALA A 64 -2.09 -9.94 13.60
N VAL A 65 -1.52 -10.23 14.78
CA VAL A 65 -0.82 -9.23 15.62
C VAL A 65 0.40 -8.68 14.91
N VAL A 66 1.24 -9.55 14.33
CA VAL A 66 2.43 -9.15 13.55
C VAL A 66 1.99 -8.27 12.37
N GLY A 67 1.00 -8.71 11.60
CA GLY A 67 0.47 -7.96 10.45
C GLY A 67 -0.06 -6.57 10.82
N LEU A 68 -0.84 -6.45 11.90
CA LEU A 68 -1.34 -5.15 12.37
C LEU A 68 -0.21 -4.26 12.94
N GLY A 69 0.77 -4.86 13.62
CA GLY A 69 1.98 -4.15 14.03
C GLY A 69 2.74 -3.58 12.84
N SER A 70 2.88 -4.36 11.76
CA SER A 70 3.49 -3.92 10.50
C SER A 70 2.73 -2.74 9.88
N VAL A 71 1.39 -2.78 9.87
CA VAL A 71 0.55 -1.67 9.38
C VAL A 71 0.79 -0.41 10.18
N ALA A 72 0.87 -0.51 11.52
CA ALA A 72 1.10 0.64 12.39
C ALA A 72 2.47 1.28 12.11
N VAL A 73 3.53 0.48 12.01
CA VAL A 73 4.88 0.95 11.68
C VAL A 73 4.93 1.59 10.31
N ALA A 74 4.35 0.95 9.29
CA ALA A 74 4.32 1.49 7.93
C ALA A 74 3.53 2.80 7.83
N SER A 75 2.40 2.90 8.53
CA SER A 75 1.56 4.11 8.57
C SER A 75 2.29 5.27 9.24
N ALA A 76 2.96 5.02 10.37
CA ALA A 76 3.77 6.03 11.05
C ALA A 76 4.92 6.50 10.16
N ALA A 77 5.67 5.57 9.55
CA ALA A 77 6.77 5.90 8.64
C ALA A 77 6.28 6.68 7.42
N ALA A 78 5.16 6.28 6.79
CA ALA A 78 4.60 6.97 5.64
C ALA A 78 4.16 8.40 5.99
N ASN A 79 3.57 8.60 7.17
CA ASN A 79 3.17 9.93 7.63
C ASN A 79 4.39 10.83 7.93
N LEU A 80 5.44 10.28 8.56
CA LEU A 80 6.67 11.03 8.84
C LEU A 80 7.41 11.42 7.56
N LEU A 81 7.57 10.47 6.63
CA LEU A 81 8.17 10.71 5.32
C LEU A 81 7.30 11.67 4.50
N GLY A 82 5.98 11.52 4.54
CA GLY A 82 5.05 12.41 3.85
C GLY A 82 5.16 13.85 4.35
N LYS A 83 5.37 14.06 5.66
CA LYS A 83 5.59 15.40 6.23
C LYS A 83 6.95 15.99 5.85
N SER A 84 8.01 15.19 5.77
CA SER A 84 9.35 15.67 5.43
C SER A 84 9.61 15.83 3.94
N LEU A 85 8.95 15.03 3.10
CA LEU A 85 9.05 15.02 1.64
C LEU A 85 7.88 15.76 0.97
N ALA A 86 7.09 16.51 1.73
CA ALA A 86 5.88 17.24 1.32
C ALA A 86 6.14 18.33 0.27
N ARG A 87 6.47 17.94 -0.96
CA ARG A 87 6.52 18.82 -2.14
C ARG A 87 6.06 18.16 -3.44
N ARG A 88 5.64 16.90 -3.42
CA ARG A 88 5.09 16.27 -4.63
C ARG A 88 3.59 16.57 -4.75
N PRO A 89 3.13 17.33 -5.76
CA PRO A 89 1.69 17.50 -6.00
C PRO A 89 1.06 16.15 -6.39
N ARG A 90 -0.20 15.92 -6.01
CA ARG A 90 -0.96 14.74 -6.48
C ARG A 90 -1.21 14.81 -7.99
N PRO A 91 -1.55 13.68 -8.64
CA PRO A 91 -1.98 13.70 -10.03
C PRO A 91 -3.20 14.59 -10.24
N ASP A 92 -3.18 15.37 -11.32
CA ASP A 92 -4.35 16.10 -11.77
C ASP A 92 -5.28 15.15 -12.54
N ARG A 93 -6.47 14.92 -11.99
CA ARG A 93 -7.51 14.08 -12.62
C ARG A 93 -8.12 14.73 -13.85
N VAL A 94 -8.25 16.05 -13.85
CA VAL A 94 -8.87 16.81 -14.93
C VAL A 94 -7.92 16.84 -16.13
N ALA A 95 -6.66 17.21 -15.91
CA ALA A 95 -5.65 17.18 -16.96
C ALA A 95 -5.40 15.76 -17.48
N GLY A 96 -5.43 14.76 -16.59
CA GLY A 96 -5.29 13.34 -16.95
C GLY A 96 -6.54 12.71 -17.59
N ARG A 97 -7.67 13.44 -17.67
CA ARG A 97 -8.96 12.95 -18.20
C ARG A 97 -9.45 11.67 -17.51
N VAL A 98 -9.24 11.55 -16.20
CA VAL A 98 -9.71 10.41 -15.42
C VAL A 98 -11.25 10.42 -15.39
N PRO A 99 -11.93 9.35 -15.88
CA PRO A 99 -13.39 9.27 -15.85
C PRO A 99 -13.98 9.49 -14.46
N GLU A 100 -15.08 10.25 -14.37
CA GLU A 100 -15.76 10.54 -13.09
C GLU A 100 -16.18 9.29 -12.33
N ALA A 101 -16.55 8.22 -13.05
CA ALA A 101 -16.88 6.91 -12.48
C ALA A 101 -15.75 6.30 -11.64
N ARG A 102 -14.50 6.76 -11.80
CA ARG A 102 -13.33 6.29 -11.03
C ARG A 102 -13.04 7.14 -9.80
N HIS A 103 -13.73 8.26 -9.60
CA HIS A 103 -13.34 9.23 -8.59
C HIS A 103 -13.62 8.71 -7.18
N VAL A 104 -12.63 8.87 -6.31
CA VAL A 104 -12.74 8.73 -4.85
C VAL A 104 -12.39 10.06 -4.20
N PRO A 105 -12.80 10.33 -2.94
CA PRO A 105 -12.39 11.53 -2.23
C PRO A 105 -10.87 11.72 -2.29
N MET A 106 -10.42 12.92 -2.70
CA MET A 106 -9.00 13.23 -2.77
C MET A 106 -8.45 13.32 -1.34
N PRO A 107 -7.41 12.57 -0.95
CA PRO A 107 -6.90 12.65 0.40
C PRO A 107 -6.14 13.95 0.63
N GLU A 108 -6.38 14.58 1.78
CA GLU A 108 -5.80 15.88 2.18
C GLU A 108 -4.33 15.77 2.64
N SER A 109 -3.87 14.56 2.96
CA SER A 109 -2.48 14.30 3.36
C SER A 109 -1.53 14.19 2.16
N ALA A 110 -0.22 14.18 2.44
CA ALA A 110 0.84 14.08 1.44
C ALA A 110 0.62 12.94 0.41
N SER A 111 1.03 13.19 -0.83
CA SER A 111 0.92 12.26 -1.96
C SER A 111 1.95 11.12 -1.91
N PHE A 112 3.14 11.40 -1.38
CA PHE A 112 4.28 10.49 -1.39
C PHE A 112 4.76 10.16 0.02
N PRO A 113 5.02 8.89 0.36
CA PRO A 113 4.63 7.68 -0.38
C PRO A 113 3.12 7.36 -0.21
N SER A 114 2.58 6.44 -1.00
CA SER A 114 1.18 5.97 -0.83
C SER A 114 1.02 5.19 0.48
N GLY A 115 0.35 5.80 1.47
CA GLY A 115 0.09 5.17 2.77
C GLY A 115 -0.83 3.93 2.72
N HIS A 116 -1.78 3.91 1.78
CA HIS A 116 -2.65 2.75 1.55
C HIS A 116 -1.85 1.55 1.03
N THR A 117 -0.97 1.81 0.04
CA THR A 117 -0.09 0.79 -0.50
C THR A 117 0.91 0.32 0.56
N ALA A 118 1.50 1.23 1.32
CA ALA A 118 2.42 0.90 2.40
C ALA A 118 1.77 0.00 3.44
N SER A 119 0.56 0.32 3.89
CA SER A 119 -0.18 -0.50 4.85
C SER A 119 -0.51 -1.89 4.31
N ALA A 120 -0.97 -1.98 3.05
CA ALA A 120 -1.33 -3.26 2.44
C ALA A 120 -0.13 -4.19 2.28
N PHE A 121 1.00 -3.67 1.79
CA PHE A 121 2.24 -4.45 1.67
C PHE A 121 2.82 -4.81 3.03
N ALA A 122 2.79 -3.91 4.02
CA ALA A 122 3.25 -4.21 5.37
C ALA A 122 2.45 -5.35 6.01
N PHE A 123 1.13 -5.31 5.89
CA PHE A 123 0.27 -6.37 6.36
C PHE A 123 0.58 -7.70 5.67
N ALA A 124 0.64 -7.70 4.33
CA ALA A 124 0.93 -8.89 3.54
C ALA A 124 2.27 -9.51 3.94
N THR A 125 3.34 -8.72 4.02
CA THR A 125 4.67 -9.20 4.41
C THR A 125 4.69 -9.72 5.85
N GLY A 126 4.11 -8.98 6.80
CA GLY A 126 4.09 -9.37 8.22
C GLY A 126 3.33 -10.67 8.47
N VAL A 127 2.13 -10.83 7.88
CA VAL A 127 1.35 -12.07 7.99
C VAL A 127 2.07 -13.23 7.32
N SER A 128 2.63 -13.01 6.12
CA SER A 128 3.21 -14.08 5.31
C SER A 128 4.52 -14.63 5.88
N ALA A 129 5.21 -13.86 6.72
CA ALA A 129 6.37 -14.33 7.46
C ALA A 129 6.02 -15.48 8.43
N LEU A 130 4.78 -15.51 8.95
CA LEU A 130 4.29 -16.57 9.83
C LEU A 130 3.40 -17.58 9.11
N LEU A 131 2.69 -17.14 8.07
CA LEU A 131 1.79 -17.97 7.25
C LEU A 131 2.21 -17.89 5.77
N PRO A 132 3.21 -18.67 5.32
CA PRO A 132 3.74 -18.58 3.96
C PRO A 132 2.68 -18.77 2.86
N TRP A 133 1.66 -19.59 3.12
CA TRP A 133 0.55 -19.81 2.19
C TRP A 133 -0.28 -18.55 1.91
N ALA A 134 -0.25 -17.55 2.81
CA ALA A 134 -0.97 -16.29 2.66
C ALA A 134 -0.23 -15.28 1.76
N ALA A 135 1.03 -15.55 1.37
CA ALA A 135 1.86 -14.64 0.59
C ALA A 135 1.24 -14.28 -0.77
N ALA A 136 0.82 -15.29 -1.53
CA ALA A 136 0.21 -15.07 -2.84
C ALA A 136 -1.11 -14.28 -2.76
N PRO A 137 -2.13 -14.69 -1.97
CA PRO A 137 -3.40 -13.97 -1.92
C PRO A 137 -3.27 -12.56 -1.33
N LEU A 138 -2.47 -12.38 -0.26
CA LEU A 138 -2.30 -11.05 0.34
C LEU A 138 -1.42 -10.14 -0.53
N GLY A 139 -0.42 -10.70 -1.21
CA GLY A 139 0.38 -9.96 -2.19
C GLY A 139 -0.48 -9.47 -3.36
N LEU A 140 -1.35 -10.32 -3.90
CA LEU A 140 -2.29 -9.94 -4.95
C LEU A 140 -3.28 -8.86 -4.50
N LEU A 141 -3.79 -8.98 -3.27
CA LEU A 141 -4.65 -7.94 -2.67
C LEU A 141 -3.90 -6.61 -2.53
N ALA A 142 -2.66 -6.63 -2.04
CA ALA A 142 -1.84 -5.44 -1.87
C ALA A 142 -1.49 -4.77 -3.22
N LEU A 143 -1.18 -5.56 -4.24
CA LEU A 143 -0.99 -5.09 -5.62
C LEU A 143 -2.26 -4.43 -6.17
N SER A 144 -3.41 -5.06 -5.94
CA SER A 144 -4.71 -4.56 -6.39
C SER A 144 -5.09 -3.25 -5.68
N VAL A 145 -4.80 -3.13 -4.38
CA VAL A 145 -4.93 -1.86 -3.64
C VAL A 145 -4.02 -0.81 -4.27
N GLY A 146 -2.75 -1.12 -4.50
CA GLY A 146 -1.80 -0.19 -5.14
C GLY A 146 -2.28 0.30 -6.50
N TYR A 147 -2.70 -0.63 -7.38
CA TYR A 147 -3.24 -0.30 -8.69
C TYR A 147 -4.50 0.57 -8.59
N SER A 148 -5.42 0.26 -7.68
CA SER A 148 -6.65 1.06 -7.49
C SER A 148 -6.35 2.54 -7.17
N ARG A 149 -5.22 2.85 -6.53
CA ARG A 149 -4.83 4.24 -6.22
C ARG A 149 -4.36 5.00 -7.46
N VAL A 150 -3.69 4.33 -8.39
CA VAL A 150 -3.35 4.91 -9.71
C VAL A 150 -4.62 5.05 -10.55
N HIS A 151 -5.43 4.00 -10.59
CA HIS A 151 -6.67 3.93 -11.36
C HIS A 151 -7.67 5.03 -11.03
N THR A 152 -7.85 5.29 -9.73
CA THR A 152 -8.74 6.35 -9.20
C THR A 152 -8.10 7.74 -9.23
N GLY A 153 -6.88 7.86 -9.75
CA GLY A 153 -6.17 9.12 -9.94
C GLY A 153 -5.85 9.88 -8.67
N VAL A 154 -5.50 9.19 -7.59
CA VAL A 154 -5.09 9.81 -6.31
C VAL A 154 -3.58 9.75 -6.07
N HIS A 155 -2.87 8.86 -6.77
CA HIS A 155 -1.43 8.63 -6.64
C HIS A 155 -0.81 8.31 -7.99
N TYR A 156 0.44 8.71 -8.16
CA TYR A 156 1.26 8.27 -9.28
C TYR A 156 1.81 6.84 -9.03
N PRO A 157 2.14 6.07 -10.07
CA PRO A 157 2.82 4.78 -9.94
C PRO A 157 4.06 4.80 -9.02
N GLY A 158 4.87 5.86 -9.07
CA GLY A 158 6.03 6.04 -8.20
C GLY A 158 5.67 6.16 -6.72
N ASP A 159 4.53 6.80 -6.38
CA ASP A 159 4.04 6.85 -5.00
C ASP A 159 3.66 5.46 -4.49
N VAL A 160 3.11 4.63 -5.37
CA VAL A 160 2.69 3.25 -5.09
C VAL A 160 3.92 2.35 -4.91
N ILE A 161 4.92 2.45 -5.78
CA ILE A 161 6.17 1.69 -5.66
C ILE A 161 6.89 2.03 -4.35
N ALA A 162 7.03 3.33 -4.04
CA ALA A 162 7.65 3.76 -2.79
C ALA A 162 6.86 3.28 -1.56
N GLY A 163 5.52 3.33 -1.63
CA GLY A 163 4.65 2.76 -0.61
C GLY A 163 4.87 1.26 -0.43
N ALA A 164 4.91 0.48 -1.51
CA ALA A 164 5.13 -0.97 -1.46
C ALA A 164 6.48 -1.34 -0.85
N LEU A 165 7.55 -0.62 -1.19
CA LEU A 165 8.87 -0.80 -0.60
C LEU A 165 8.87 -0.49 0.89
N LEU A 166 8.33 0.67 1.28
CA LEU A 166 8.21 1.07 2.69
C LEU A 166 7.43 0.04 3.50
N GLY A 167 6.29 -0.42 2.96
CA GLY A 167 5.45 -1.41 3.59
C GLY A 167 6.16 -2.73 3.78
N THR A 168 6.81 -3.24 2.73
CA THR A 168 7.56 -4.50 2.77
C THR A 168 8.66 -4.44 3.84
N VAL A 169 9.44 -3.36 3.88
CA VAL A 169 10.50 -3.16 4.88
C VAL A 169 9.91 -3.15 6.31
N ALA A 170 8.84 -2.39 6.54
CA ALA A 170 8.17 -2.36 7.84
C ALA A 170 7.64 -3.74 8.25
N GLY A 171 7.06 -4.48 7.31
CA GLY A 171 6.60 -5.86 7.51
C GLY A 171 7.73 -6.80 7.93
N SER A 172 8.84 -6.78 7.19
CA SER A 172 10.03 -7.58 7.48
C SER A 172 10.65 -7.24 8.84
N ILE A 173 10.73 -5.95 9.20
CA ILE A 173 11.25 -5.53 10.51
C ILE A 173 10.38 -6.08 11.64
N VAL A 174 9.06 -5.88 11.57
CA VAL A 174 8.15 -6.34 12.64
C VAL A 174 8.16 -7.86 12.75
N ALA A 175 8.15 -8.58 11.63
CA ALA A 175 8.26 -10.04 11.64
C ALA A 175 9.61 -10.52 12.20
N GLY A 176 10.71 -9.83 11.89
CA GLY A 176 12.04 -10.13 12.44
C GLY A 176 12.14 -9.86 13.93
N VAL A 177 11.56 -8.76 14.41
CA VAL A 177 11.48 -8.46 15.86
C VAL A 177 10.64 -9.50 16.57
N ASP A 178 9.52 -9.91 15.96
CA ASP A 178 8.74 -11.03 16.44
C ASP A 178 9.69 -12.22 16.60
N THR A 179 10.29 -12.81 15.56
CA THR A 179 11.13 -14.03 15.70
C THR A 179 12.26 -13.99 16.74
N HIS A 180 12.79 -12.82 17.12
CA HIS A 180 13.88 -12.68 18.10
C HIS A 180 13.44 -12.36 19.54
N TRP A 181 12.14 -12.13 19.81
CA TRP A 181 11.66 -11.82 21.16
C TRP A 181 12.00 -12.92 22.20
N PRO A 182 12.80 -12.62 23.24
CA PRO A 182 13.18 -13.56 24.28
C PRO A 182 12.01 -13.81 25.24
N GLY A 183 11.55 -15.06 25.31
CA GLY A 183 10.38 -15.47 26.10
C GLY A 183 9.42 -16.45 25.42
N ARG A 184 9.80 -17.03 24.28
CA ARG A 184 8.95 -17.99 23.55
C ARG A 184 8.92 -19.37 24.21
N PRO A 185 7.74 -19.90 24.59
CA PRO A 185 7.55 -21.33 24.69
C PRO A 185 7.42 -21.88 23.25
N GLY A 186 8.37 -22.71 22.82
CA GLY A 186 8.26 -23.44 21.54
C GLY A 186 9.23 -23.02 20.42
N GLY A 187 10.49 -22.75 20.75
CA GLY A 187 11.56 -23.10 19.82
C GLY A 187 11.60 -24.63 19.70
N ARG A 188 11.72 -25.12 18.46
CA ARG A 188 11.73 -26.55 18.11
C ARG A 188 12.63 -27.41 18.99
#